data_AF-A0A9D5GXE9-F1
#
_entry.id   AF-A0A9D5GXE9-F1
#
_cell.length_a   1.000
_cell.length_b   1.000
_cell.length_c   1.000
_cell.angle_alpha   90.00
_cell.angle_beta   90.00
_cell.angle_gamma   90.00
#
_symmetry.space_group_name_H-M   'P 1'
#
loop_
_entity.id
_entity.type
_entity.pdbx_description
1 polymer ?
#
loop_
_entity_poly.entity_id
_entity_poly.type
_entity_poly.pdbx_seq_one_letter_code
_entity_poly.pdbx_strand_id
1 'polypeptide(L)'
;MSAVLFSGCSVPDNGGNTPPDDLAATEWRVTAQIVLPTPATHITFVANSVAPWLGQIIYIDESRAIWRTHVSRAMPSAIDAGTFLDVYGLYREQAAGVFLAIDSGGFLKAFVEIDDDGNFDTIITSENLDLSVQQFCKGGDPVTGKGWLISTENELVGYSVDEITDQLLTLNYDAPSAGNVSDCFVDHNGSVLYNTDQSKTYKSLKRKENRSIPSFVRHATDLGEEGTIRILGHLGKTTALLFDEAGGSQISITDGLSVYGIDEAIAIAGTNLSFGSVYSDGLIILSDAENSRLVTVSTGYINSLDQ
;
A
#
# COMPACT_ATOMS: atom_id res chain seq x y z
N MET A 1 -46.56 28.30 11.10
CA MET A 1 -45.66 27.54 10.21
C MET A 1 -44.51 28.45 9.86
N SER A 2 -43.38 28.32 10.56
CA SER A 2 -42.15 29.07 10.29
C SER A 2 -41.12 28.10 9.73
N ALA A 3 -40.62 28.39 8.53
CA ALA A 3 -39.50 27.67 7.93
C ALA A 3 -38.20 28.20 8.55
N VAL A 4 -37.39 27.30 9.10
CA VAL A 4 -36.03 27.58 9.55
C VAL A 4 -35.11 27.33 8.34
N LEU A 5 -34.52 28.39 7.82
CA LEU A 5 -33.45 28.33 6.82
C LEU A 5 -32.14 28.05 7.55
N PHE A 6 -31.56 26.86 7.35
CA PHE A 6 -30.19 26.59 7.74
C PHE A 6 -29.25 27.25 6.72
N SER A 7 -28.67 28.39 7.12
CA SER A 7 -27.49 28.98 6.50
C SER A 7 -26.32 28.03 6.73
N GLY A 8 -25.92 27.29 5.69
CA GLY A 8 -24.71 26.48 5.73
C GLY A 8 -23.49 27.37 5.97
N CYS A 9 -22.79 27.14 7.07
CA CYS A 9 -21.42 27.59 7.20
C CYS A 9 -20.60 26.89 6.11
N SER A 10 -20.21 27.62 5.08
CA SER A 10 -19.14 27.21 4.18
C SER A 10 -17.89 26.99 5.02
N VAL A 11 -17.46 25.74 5.15
CA VAL A 11 -16.11 25.41 5.61
C VAL A 11 -15.16 26.13 4.66
N PRO A 12 -14.22 26.97 5.15
CA PRO A 12 -13.22 27.58 4.30
C PRO A 12 -12.46 26.46 3.61
N ASP A 13 -12.45 26.51 2.29
CA ASP A 13 -11.60 25.65 1.46
C ASP A 13 -10.15 25.95 1.84
N ASN A 14 -9.54 25.09 2.65
CA ASN A 14 -8.14 25.20 3.06
C ASN A 14 -7.29 24.85 1.85
N GLY A 15 -7.12 25.84 0.95
CA GLY A 15 -6.35 25.73 -0.28
C GLY A 15 -5.01 25.04 -0.07
N GLY A 16 -4.82 23.91 -0.75
CA GLY A 16 -3.56 23.18 -0.72
C GLY A 16 -3.58 21.72 -1.17
N ASN A 17 -4.70 21.19 -1.67
CA ASN A 17 -4.83 19.77 -2.05
C ASN A 17 -5.12 19.55 -3.54
N THR A 18 -4.81 20.50 -4.41
CA THR A 18 -4.92 20.28 -5.88
C THR A 18 -3.50 20.04 -6.39
N PRO A 19 -3.25 19.03 -7.24
CA PRO A 19 -1.94 18.90 -7.84
C PRO A 19 -1.68 20.14 -8.72
N PRO A 20 -0.43 20.55 -8.93
CA PRO A 20 -0.13 21.64 -9.86
C PRO A 20 -0.76 21.36 -11.23
N ASP A 21 -1.42 22.35 -11.85
CA ASP A 21 -2.07 22.21 -13.16
C ASP A 21 -1.07 21.92 -14.32
N ASP A 22 0.24 21.96 -14.04
CA ASP A 22 1.35 21.86 -14.98
C ASP A 22 2.15 20.54 -14.90
N LEU A 23 1.65 19.53 -14.18
CA LEU A 23 2.30 18.21 -14.18
C LEU A 23 2.22 17.57 -15.58
N ALA A 24 3.32 16.93 -16.01
CA ALA A 24 3.32 16.18 -17.26
C ALA A 24 2.30 15.03 -17.19
N ALA A 25 1.53 14.83 -18.26
CA ALA A 25 0.56 13.75 -18.32
C ALA A 25 1.17 12.50 -18.98
N THR A 26 1.07 11.36 -18.31
CA THR A 26 1.46 10.04 -18.82
C THR A 26 0.25 9.10 -18.79
N GLU A 27 0.16 8.17 -19.73
CA GLU A 27 -0.90 7.17 -19.77
C GLU A 27 -0.35 5.79 -19.43
N TRP A 28 -1.00 5.09 -18.51
CA TRP A 28 -0.76 3.68 -18.24
C TRP A 28 -1.98 2.86 -18.63
N ARG A 29 -1.75 1.78 -19.37
CA ARG A 29 -2.82 0.91 -19.85
C ARG A 29 -3.08 -0.20 -18.86
N VAL A 30 -4.36 -0.45 -18.57
CA VAL A 30 -4.76 -1.60 -17.75
C VAL A 30 -4.35 -2.90 -18.45
N THR A 31 -3.77 -3.79 -17.66
CA THR A 31 -3.32 -5.12 -18.11
C THR A 31 -4.39 -6.18 -17.86
N ALA A 32 -4.97 -6.20 -16.66
CA ALA A 32 -6.06 -7.11 -16.31
C ALA A 32 -6.97 -6.49 -15.24
N GLN A 33 -8.04 -7.20 -14.90
CA GLN A 33 -8.90 -6.86 -13.76
C GLN A 33 -9.23 -8.10 -12.92
N ILE A 34 -9.52 -7.87 -11.65
CA ILE A 34 -10.02 -8.86 -10.70
C ILE A 34 -11.31 -8.30 -10.10
N VAL A 35 -12.43 -9.00 -10.27
CA VAL A 35 -13.71 -8.57 -9.70
C VAL A 35 -13.70 -8.85 -8.20
N LEU A 36 -14.11 -7.85 -7.41
CA LEU A 36 -14.20 -7.94 -5.95
C LEU A 36 -15.66 -8.00 -5.48
N PRO A 37 -15.93 -8.64 -4.32
CA PRO A 37 -17.24 -8.52 -3.67
C PRO A 37 -17.56 -7.09 -3.26
N THR A 38 -16.55 -6.37 -2.77
CA THR A 38 -16.59 -4.99 -2.27
C THR A 38 -15.24 -4.32 -2.54
N PRO A 39 -15.19 -2.98 -2.64
CA PRO A 39 -13.94 -2.28 -2.94
C PRO A 39 -12.84 -2.53 -1.90
N ALA A 40 -11.58 -2.52 -2.35
CA ALA A 40 -10.42 -2.68 -1.48
C ALA A 40 -9.93 -1.32 -0.98
N THR A 41 -9.67 -1.23 0.32
CA THR A 41 -9.19 -0.01 0.99
C THR A 41 -7.70 -0.06 1.32
N HIS A 42 -7.16 -1.26 1.53
CA HIS A 42 -5.73 -1.49 1.77
C HIS A 42 -5.31 -2.73 0.99
N ILE A 43 -4.12 -2.68 0.39
CA ILE A 43 -3.61 -3.75 -0.47
C ILE A 43 -2.16 -4.02 -0.10
N THR A 44 -1.79 -5.29 -0.03
CA THR A 44 -0.41 -5.74 0.11
C THR A 44 -0.15 -7.01 -0.70
N PHE A 45 1.12 -7.35 -0.86
CA PHE A 45 1.58 -8.46 -1.67
C PHE A 45 2.27 -9.50 -0.79
N VAL A 46 1.98 -10.77 -1.03
CA VAL A 46 2.73 -11.91 -0.47
C VAL A 46 3.24 -12.71 -1.67
N ALA A 47 4.42 -12.34 -2.16
CA ALA A 47 4.97 -12.95 -3.36
C ALA A 47 5.48 -14.37 -3.08
N ASN A 48 5.40 -15.24 -4.10
CA ASN A 48 5.90 -16.61 -4.05
C ASN A 48 7.19 -16.71 -4.88
N SER A 49 8.32 -16.95 -4.22
CA SER A 49 9.63 -16.96 -4.89
C SER A 49 9.86 -18.18 -5.78
N VAL A 50 9.09 -19.27 -5.60
CA VAL A 50 9.23 -20.53 -6.35
C VAL A 50 8.33 -20.53 -7.58
N ALA A 51 7.10 -20.05 -7.41
CA ALA A 51 6.08 -19.95 -8.44
C ALA A 51 5.43 -18.56 -8.40
N PRO A 52 6.06 -17.53 -9.01
CA PRO A 52 5.59 -16.13 -8.95
C PRO A 52 4.12 -15.93 -9.33
N TRP A 53 3.59 -16.74 -10.25
CA TRP A 53 2.18 -16.68 -10.67
C TRP A 53 1.18 -17.13 -9.58
N LEU A 54 1.65 -17.73 -8.49
CA LEU A 54 0.89 -18.08 -7.29
C LEU A 54 1.06 -17.04 -6.17
N GLY A 55 1.78 -15.94 -6.40
CA GLY A 55 1.86 -14.84 -5.44
C GLY A 55 0.46 -14.31 -5.08
N GLN A 56 0.24 -14.07 -3.80
CA GLN A 56 -1.05 -13.64 -3.28
C GLN A 56 -1.13 -12.11 -3.18
N ILE A 57 -2.31 -11.60 -3.49
CA ILE A 57 -2.72 -10.22 -3.24
C ILE A 57 -3.65 -10.27 -2.05
N ILE A 58 -3.25 -9.64 -0.95
CA ILE A 58 -4.02 -9.54 0.28
C ILE A 58 -4.61 -8.15 0.35
N TYR A 59 -5.89 -8.05 0.67
CA TYR A 59 -6.54 -6.75 0.80
C TYR A 59 -7.55 -6.72 1.93
N ILE A 60 -7.75 -5.51 2.47
CA ILE A 60 -8.86 -5.19 3.37
C ILE A 60 -9.96 -4.55 2.54
N ASP A 61 -11.19 -5.00 2.69
CA ASP A 61 -12.34 -4.40 2.03
C ASP A 61 -12.97 -3.24 2.83
N GLU A 62 -14.04 -2.62 2.33
CA GLU A 62 -14.78 -1.57 3.04
C GLU A 62 -15.45 -2.07 4.35
N SER A 63 -15.75 -3.37 4.44
CA SER A 63 -16.28 -3.99 5.67
C SER A 63 -15.19 -4.27 6.71
N ARG A 64 -13.93 -4.00 6.35
CA ARG A 64 -12.72 -4.24 7.12
C ARG A 64 -12.33 -5.72 7.28
N ALA A 65 -12.89 -6.60 6.45
CA ALA A 65 -12.51 -8.00 6.38
C ALA A 65 -11.24 -8.20 5.52
N ILE A 66 -10.46 -9.24 5.80
CA ILE A 66 -9.28 -9.61 5.01
C ILE A 66 -9.68 -10.63 3.95
N TRP A 67 -9.28 -10.33 2.73
CA TRP A 67 -9.48 -11.18 1.57
C TRP A 67 -8.15 -11.46 0.86
N ARG A 68 -8.14 -12.56 0.11
CA ARG A 68 -7.05 -12.91 -0.80
C ARG A 68 -7.54 -13.10 -2.21
N THR A 69 -6.66 -12.80 -3.16
CA THR A 69 -6.79 -13.15 -4.57
C THR A 69 -5.38 -13.32 -5.15
N HIS A 70 -5.27 -13.65 -6.44
CA HIS A 70 -4.01 -13.59 -7.18
C HIS A 70 -4.31 -13.21 -8.62
N VAL A 71 -3.28 -12.83 -9.38
CA VAL A 71 -3.42 -12.29 -10.74
C VAL A 71 -4.11 -13.23 -11.75
N SER A 72 -4.22 -14.52 -11.41
CA SER A 72 -4.85 -15.56 -12.24
C SER A 72 -6.16 -16.10 -11.65
N ARG A 73 -6.61 -15.64 -10.47
CA ARG A 73 -7.87 -16.09 -9.86
C ARG A 73 -9.05 -15.29 -10.37
N ALA A 74 -10.14 -15.97 -10.71
CA ALA A 74 -11.37 -15.32 -11.14
C ALA A 74 -12.16 -14.66 -9.99
N MET A 75 -12.09 -15.20 -8.77
CA MET A 75 -12.85 -14.73 -7.61
C MET A 75 -12.02 -14.72 -6.33
N PRO A 76 -12.04 -13.63 -5.54
CA PRO A 76 -11.40 -13.56 -4.23
C PRO A 76 -12.00 -14.55 -3.22
N SER A 77 -11.23 -14.83 -2.17
CA SER A 77 -11.64 -15.68 -1.05
C SER A 77 -11.39 -14.95 0.26
N ALA A 78 -12.33 -15.03 1.20
CA ALA A 78 -12.15 -14.43 2.52
C ALA A 78 -11.09 -15.22 3.31
N ILE A 79 -10.25 -14.52 4.07
CA ILE A 79 -9.34 -15.10 5.05
C ILE A 79 -9.93 -14.96 6.45
N ASP A 80 -10.33 -13.74 6.81
CA ASP A 80 -10.83 -13.41 8.14
C ASP A 80 -11.91 -12.32 8.04
N ALA A 81 -13.04 -12.54 8.72
CA ALA A 81 -14.17 -11.60 8.76
C ALA A 81 -14.09 -10.59 9.93
N GLY A 82 -12.96 -10.55 10.64
CA GLY A 82 -12.65 -9.57 11.68
C GLY A 82 -12.56 -8.15 11.13
N THR A 83 -12.37 -7.19 12.02
CA THR A 83 -12.26 -5.76 11.68
C THR A 83 -10.80 -5.33 11.73
N PHE A 84 -10.21 -5.09 10.56
CA PHE A 84 -8.82 -4.72 10.39
C PHE A 84 -8.65 -3.27 9.93
N LEU A 85 -7.55 -2.67 10.33
CA LEU A 85 -7.17 -1.29 10.01
C LEU A 85 -6.20 -1.23 8.85
N ASP A 86 -5.22 -2.14 8.82
CA ASP A 86 -4.17 -2.13 7.80
C ASP A 86 -3.50 -3.52 7.67
N VAL A 87 -2.84 -3.77 6.53
CA VAL A 87 -2.14 -5.03 6.19
C VAL A 87 -0.75 -4.79 5.61
N TYR A 88 0.19 -5.67 5.90
CA TYR A 88 1.56 -5.62 5.37
C TYR A 88 2.11 -7.01 5.09
N GLY A 89 2.58 -7.25 3.87
CA GLY A 89 3.10 -8.53 3.43
C GLY A 89 4.60 -8.66 3.72
N LEU A 90 5.01 -9.83 4.15
CA LEU A 90 6.41 -10.19 4.34
C LEU A 90 6.84 -11.09 3.18
N TYR A 91 7.94 -10.76 2.54
CA TYR A 91 8.53 -11.62 1.53
C TYR A 91 9.48 -12.60 2.21
N ARG A 92 9.35 -13.88 1.85
CA ARG A 92 10.20 -14.94 2.37
C ARG A 92 10.67 -15.79 1.20
N GLU A 93 11.97 -15.81 0.99
CA GLU A 93 12.56 -16.65 -0.05
C GLU A 93 12.40 -18.13 0.31
N GLN A 94 11.83 -18.90 -0.62
CA GLN A 94 11.67 -20.36 -0.52
C GLN A 94 10.94 -20.83 0.75
N ALA A 95 10.04 -20.01 1.28
CA ALA A 95 9.24 -20.33 2.45
C ALA A 95 7.79 -19.88 2.27
N ALA A 96 6.90 -20.40 3.12
CA ALA A 96 5.48 -20.05 3.13
C ALA A 96 5.28 -18.53 3.26
N GLY A 97 4.35 -17.98 2.50
CA GLY A 97 3.98 -16.57 2.56
C GLY A 97 3.51 -16.15 3.95
N VAL A 98 3.86 -14.93 4.37
CA VAL A 98 3.40 -14.38 5.65
C VAL A 98 2.93 -12.95 5.43
N PHE A 99 1.87 -12.56 6.13
CA PHE A 99 1.50 -11.16 6.25
C PHE A 99 1.09 -10.80 7.67
N LEU A 100 1.16 -9.52 7.96
CA LEU A 100 0.73 -8.87 9.18
C LEU A 100 -0.55 -8.11 8.91
N ALA A 101 -1.41 -8.04 9.92
CA ALA A 101 -2.57 -7.17 9.93
C ALA A 101 -2.66 -6.45 11.28
N ILE A 102 -3.20 -5.24 11.26
CA ILE A 102 -3.54 -4.49 12.46
C ILE A 102 -5.04 -4.61 12.67
N ASP A 103 -5.48 -5.11 13.82
CA ASP A 103 -6.90 -5.17 14.13
C ASP A 103 -7.45 -3.83 14.64
N SER A 104 -8.77 -3.73 14.80
CA SER A 104 -9.43 -2.50 15.28
C SER A 104 -9.02 -2.05 16.69
N GLY A 105 -8.39 -2.91 17.49
CA GLY A 105 -7.81 -2.56 18.80
C GLY A 105 -6.38 -2.02 18.69
N GLY A 106 -5.80 -2.02 17.50
CA GLY A 106 -4.43 -1.64 17.24
C GLY A 106 -3.42 -2.75 17.56
N PHE A 107 -3.87 -4.00 17.68
CA PHE A 107 -2.99 -5.13 17.90
C PHE A 107 -2.57 -5.77 16.59
N LEU A 108 -1.31 -6.21 16.53
CA LEU A 108 -0.79 -6.94 15.39
C LEU A 108 -1.24 -8.40 15.43
N LYS A 109 -1.68 -8.90 14.27
CA LYS A 109 -1.93 -10.31 14.00
C LYS A 109 -1.05 -10.74 12.84
N ALA A 110 -0.59 -11.98 12.87
CA ALA A 110 0.18 -12.58 11.80
C ALA A 110 -0.57 -13.76 11.20
N PHE A 111 -0.38 -13.94 9.90
CA PHE A 111 -0.99 -14.99 9.11
C PHE A 111 0.08 -15.68 8.28
N VAL A 112 0.08 -17.01 8.27
CA VAL A 112 1.00 -17.84 7.47
C VAL A 112 0.22 -18.63 6.43
N GLU A 113 0.79 -18.76 5.24
CA GLU A 113 0.29 -19.62 4.18
C GLU A 113 0.42 -21.09 4.61
N ILE A 114 -0.69 -21.84 4.55
CA ILE A 114 -0.76 -23.22 5.07
C ILE A 114 -0.81 -24.28 3.96
N ASP A 115 -1.02 -23.89 2.71
CA ASP A 115 -1.08 -24.79 1.56
C ASP A 115 -0.76 -24.08 0.23
N ASP A 116 -0.58 -24.89 -0.82
CA ASP A 116 -0.27 -24.43 -2.19
C ASP A 116 -1.45 -23.72 -2.88
N ASP A 117 -2.66 -23.80 -2.30
CA ASP A 117 -3.83 -23.05 -2.76
C ASP A 117 -3.83 -21.60 -2.25
N GLY A 118 -2.82 -21.25 -1.43
CA GLY A 118 -2.60 -19.95 -0.82
C GLY A 118 -3.49 -19.67 0.39
N ASN A 119 -4.09 -20.69 1.02
CA ASN A 119 -4.87 -20.48 2.23
C ASN A 119 -3.96 -19.96 3.35
N PHE A 120 -4.52 -19.15 4.24
CA PHE A 120 -3.80 -18.59 5.38
C PHE A 120 -4.49 -18.94 6.68
N ASP A 121 -3.70 -19.17 7.73
CA ASP A 121 -4.18 -19.29 9.11
C ASP A 121 -3.42 -18.32 10.02
N THR A 122 -4.05 -17.99 11.14
CA THR A 122 -3.46 -17.12 12.16
C THR A 122 -2.35 -17.84 12.92
N ILE A 123 -1.26 -17.12 13.19
CA ILE A 123 -0.19 -17.57 14.07
C ILE A 123 -0.03 -16.63 15.26
N ILE A 124 0.61 -17.13 16.31
CA ILE A 124 0.89 -16.32 17.50
C ILE A 124 1.93 -15.26 17.14
N THR A 125 1.68 -14.01 17.50
CA THR A 125 2.69 -12.95 17.46
C THR A 125 3.26 -12.78 18.87
N SER A 126 4.58 -12.75 19.02
CA SER A 126 5.21 -12.43 20.31
C SER A 126 4.72 -11.06 20.78
N GLU A 127 4.03 -11.02 21.91
CA GLU A 127 3.40 -9.80 22.38
C GLU A 127 4.48 -8.77 22.79
N ASN A 128 4.37 -7.56 22.25
CA ASN A 128 4.75 -6.36 22.97
C ASN A 128 3.45 -5.71 23.44
N LEU A 129 3.01 -6.08 24.65
CA LEU A 129 1.69 -5.77 25.21
C LEU A 129 1.36 -4.26 25.27
N ASP A 130 2.38 -3.41 25.17
CA ASP A 130 2.25 -1.96 25.37
C ASP A 130 2.19 -1.15 24.07
N LEU A 131 2.44 -1.76 22.90
CA LEU A 131 2.46 -1.02 21.63
C LEU A 131 1.14 -1.20 20.85
N SER A 132 0.31 -0.16 20.85
CA SER A 132 -0.87 -0.06 20.01
C SER A 132 -0.51 0.64 18.68
N VAL A 133 -0.85 0.01 17.57
CA VAL A 133 -0.44 0.39 16.21
C VAL A 133 -1.64 0.87 15.41
N GLN A 134 -1.46 1.91 14.58
CA GLN A 134 -2.52 2.40 13.69
C GLN A 134 -2.29 2.07 12.21
N GLN A 135 -1.04 2.07 11.73
CA GLN A 135 -0.73 1.80 10.32
C GLN A 135 0.71 1.31 10.12
N PHE A 136 0.94 0.60 9.02
CA PHE A 136 2.29 0.27 8.54
C PHE A 136 2.80 1.35 7.58
N CYS A 137 4.10 1.64 7.63
CA CYS A 137 4.77 2.38 6.57
C CYS A 137 4.88 1.50 5.33
N LYS A 138 4.20 1.87 4.24
CA LYS A 138 4.20 1.08 2.99
C LYS A 138 5.51 1.21 2.23
N GLY A 139 5.83 0.23 1.39
CA GLY A 139 7.03 0.23 0.55
C GLY A 139 8.25 -0.42 1.22
N GLY A 140 9.41 -0.28 0.57
CA GLY A 140 10.65 -0.93 0.95
C GLY A 140 10.76 -2.36 0.44
N ASP A 141 11.96 -2.93 0.58
CA ASP A 141 12.20 -4.33 0.24
C ASP A 141 11.60 -5.25 1.30
N PRO A 142 10.51 -6.00 1.00
CA PRO A 142 9.89 -6.92 1.95
C PRO A 142 10.83 -8.07 2.36
N VAL A 143 11.99 -8.23 1.70
CA VAL A 143 13.01 -9.26 1.97
C VAL A 143 13.67 -9.10 3.34
N THR A 144 13.75 -7.89 3.90
CA THR A 144 14.66 -7.65 5.04
C THR A 144 14.12 -8.09 6.40
N GLY A 145 12.86 -8.54 6.48
CA GLY A 145 12.21 -8.84 7.76
C GLY A 145 12.16 -7.62 8.69
N LYS A 146 12.35 -6.41 8.17
CA LYS A 146 12.29 -5.16 8.91
C LYS A 146 11.25 -4.26 8.29
N GLY A 147 10.62 -3.46 9.12
CA GLY A 147 9.65 -2.50 8.67
C GLY A 147 9.47 -1.38 9.67
N TRP A 148 8.50 -0.54 9.36
CA TRP A 148 8.16 0.61 10.18
C TRP A 148 6.66 0.71 10.31
N LEU A 149 6.21 1.23 11.44
CA LEU A 149 4.80 1.44 11.73
C LEU A 149 4.63 2.76 12.47
N ILE A 150 3.40 3.24 12.52
CA ILE A 150 3.02 4.38 13.34
C ILE A 150 2.13 3.86 14.47
N SER A 151 2.49 4.21 15.71
CA SER A 151 1.69 3.90 16.89
C SER A 151 0.44 4.77 16.98
N THR A 152 -0.51 4.41 17.84
CA THR A 152 -1.68 5.25 18.13
C THR A 152 -1.32 6.55 18.86
N GLU A 153 -0.09 6.66 19.38
CA GLU A 153 0.50 7.90 19.91
C GLU A 153 1.17 8.76 18.81
N ASN A 154 1.00 8.40 17.54
CA ASN A 154 1.63 9.03 16.38
C ASN A 154 3.16 8.99 16.45
N GLU A 155 3.71 7.91 17.00
CA GLU A 155 5.15 7.67 17.03
C GLU A 155 5.57 6.74 15.90
N LEU A 156 6.68 7.07 15.25
CA LEU A 156 7.28 6.23 14.22
C LEU A 156 8.22 5.22 14.88
N VAL A 157 7.87 3.93 14.78
CA VAL A 157 8.55 2.82 15.44
C VAL A 157 9.03 1.83 14.39
N GLY A 158 10.32 1.49 14.46
CA GLY A 158 10.90 0.42 13.66
C GLY A 158 10.55 -0.93 14.27
N TYR A 159 10.35 -1.95 13.44
CA TYR A 159 10.26 -3.33 13.88
C TYR A 159 11.17 -4.24 13.08
N SER A 160 11.60 -5.33 13.69
CA SER A 160 12.30 -6.43 13.03
C SER A 160 11.69 -7.77 13.40
N VAL A 161 11.68 -8.67 12.44
CA VAL A 161 11.26 -10.05 12.58
C VAL A 161 12.48 -10.88 12.95
N ASP A 162 12.43 -11.49 14.13
CA ASP A 162 13.50 -12.34 14.64
C ASP A 162 13.32 -13.80 14.19
N GLU A 163 12.10 -14.31 14.29
CA GLU A 163 11.78 -15.69 14.00
C GLU A 163 10.40 -15.80 13.36
N ILE A 164 10.28 -16.66 12.35
CA ILE A 164 9.02 -17.01 11.70
C ILE A 164 8.92 -18.53 11.59
N THR A 165 7.91 -19.10 12.23
CA THR A 165 7.53 -20.51 12.13
C THR A 165 6.06 -20.61 11.71
N ASP A 166 5.57 -21.83 11.50
CA ASP A 166 4.17 -22.09 11.16
C ASP A 166 3.20 -21.79 12.34
N GLN A 167 3.70 -21.44 13.52
CA GLN A 167 2.90 -21.20 14.72
C GLN A 167 3.24 -19.90 15.46
N LEU A 168 4.41 -19.32 15.20
CA LEU A 168 4.93 -18.19 15.95
C LEU A 168 5.67 -17.22 15.03
N LEU A 169 5.37 -15.94 15.20
CA LEU A 169 6.14 -14.81 14.69
C LEU A 169 6.71 -14.02 15.87
N THR A 170 8.03 -13.87 15.92
CA THR A 170 8.69 -13.03 16.93
C THR A 170 9.07 -11.68 16.33
N LEU A 171 8.57 -10.61 16.95
CA LEU A 171 8.82 -9.22 16.58
C LEU A 171 9.57 -8.47 17.68
N ASN A 172 10.60 -7.74 17.29
CA ASN A 172 11.26 -6.73 18.12
C ASN A 172 10.87 -5.34 17.64
N TYR A 173 10.76 -4.42 18.59
CA TYR A 173 10.45 -3.02 18.32
C TYR A 173 11.59 -2.13 18.79
N ASP A 174 11.96 -1.18 17.95
CA ASP A 174 12.92 -0.14 18.29
C ASP A 174 12.27 0.93 19.18
N ALA A 175 13.09 1.78 19.80
CA ALA A 175 12.58 2.98 20.43
C ALA A 175 11.96 3.94 19.38
N PRO A 176 10.96 4.76 19.75
CA PRO A 176 10.39 5.78 18.88
C PRO A 176 11.46 6.65 18.22
N SER A 177 11.43 6.74 16.89
CA SER A 177 12.40 7.51 16.10
C SER A 177 11.91 8.92 15.76
N ALA A 178 10.59 9.13 15.76
CA ALA A 178 9.94 10.43 15.57
C ALA A 178 8.54 10.41 16.21
N GLY A 179 8.00 11.58 16.55
CA GLY A 179 6.64 11.75 17.11
C GLY A 179 5.79 12.73 16.31
N ASN A 180 4.48 12.70 16.53
CA ASN A 180 3.46 13.42 15.74
C ASN A 180 3.51 13.08 14.24
N VAL A 181 3.81 11.82 13.93
CA VAL A 181 3.87 11.30 12.57
C VAL A 181 2.47 10.91 12.11
N SER A 182 2.04 11.48 10.99
CA SER A 182 0.70 11.28 10.42
C SER A 182 0.70 10.27 9.28
N ASP A 183 1.83 10.14 8.59
CA ASP A 183 1.99 9.22 7.47
C ASP A 183 3.47 8.85 7.29
N CYS A 184 3.73 7.69 6.70
CA CYS A 184 5.07 7.22 6.39
C CYS A 184 5.08 6.19 5.27
N PHE A 185 6.22 6.11 4.59
CA PHE A 185 6.54 5.06 3.65
C PHE A 185 8.04 4.80 3.62
N VAL A 186 8.42 3.67 3.04
CA VAL A 186 9.81 3.20 2.96
C VAL A 186 10.22 3.17 1.49
N ASP A 187 11.36 3.79 1.17
CA ASP A 187 11.94 3.74 -0.18
C ASP A 187 12.70 2.41 -0.41
N HIS A 188 13.10 2.14 -1.66
CA HIS A 188 13.85 0.94 -2.05
C HIS A 188 15.20 0.80 -1.34
N ASN A 189 15.74 1.89 -0.78
CA ASN A 189 16.97 1.86 0.03
C ASN A 189 16.69 1.55 1.51
N GLY A 190 15.44 1.26 1.87
CA GLY A 190 15.01 1.07 3.25
C GLY A 190 15.09 2.36 4.07
N SER A 191 15.03 3.53 3.44
CA SER A 191 14.92 4.82 4.14
C SER A 191 13.46 5.13 4.37
N VAL A 192 13.11 5.49 5.61
CA VAL A 192 11.75 5.93 5.91
C VAL A 192 11.61 7.40 5.57
N LEU A 193 10.56 7.68 4.82
CA LEU A 193 10.05 9.01 4.58
C LEU A 193 8.78 9.17 5.40
N TYR A 194 8.71 10.20 6.23
CA TYR A 194 7.58 10.39 7.13
C TYR A 194 7.10 11.84 7.13
N ASN A 195 5.81 12.02 7.29
CA ASN A 195 5.18 13.33 7.40
C ASN A 195 4.67 13.52 8.84
N THR A 196 4.75 14.76 9.30
CA THR A 196 4.11 15.20 10.55
C THR A 196 2.93 16.08 10.19
N ASP A 197 1.83 16.06 10.93
CA ASP A 197 0.60 16.84 10.63
C ASP A 197 0.84 18.35 10.36
N GLN A 198 1.97 18.87 10.82
CA GLN A 198 2.35 20.27 10.66
C GLN A 198 3.16 20.56 9.38
N SER A 199 3.67 19.54 8.68
CA SER A 199 4.52 19.68 7.51
C SER A 199 3.80 19.37 6.20
N LYS A 200 4.10 20.17 5.18
CA LYS A 200 3.68 19.87 3.79
C LYS A 200 4.66 18.95 3.05
N THR A 201 5.68 18.45 3.73
CA THR A 201 6.81 17.71 3.13
C THR A 201 7.20 16.53 3.99
N TYR A 202 7.69 15.46 3.34
CA TYR A 202 8.20 14.29 4.03
C TYR A 202 9.67 14.48 4.43
N LYS A 203 10.02 14.04 5.64
CA LYS A 203 11.38 14.00 6.17
C LYS A 203 11.95 12.61 5.99
N SER A 204 13.27 12.50 5.76
CA SER A 204 13.95 11.20 5.74
C SER A 204 14.60 10.91 7.09
N LEU A 205 14.47 9.67 7.59
CA LEU A 205 15.22 9.23 8.78
C LEU A 205 16.72 9.05 8.50
N LYS A 206 17.11 8.58 7.31
CA LYS A 206 18.51 8.28 6.96
C LYS A 206 19.23 9.42 6.24
N ARG A 207 18.52 10.20 5.43
CA ARG A 207 19.12 11.27 4.62
C ARG A 207 18.95 12.61 5.34
N LYS A 208 20.02 13.43 5.34
CA LYS A 208 19.97 14.80 5.89
C LYS A 208 19.10 15.75 5.06
N GLU A 209 18.68 15.33 3.87
CA GLU A 209 17.90 16.14 2.95
C GLU A 209 16.41 15.84 3.09
N ASN A 210 15.62 16.90 3.30
CA ASN A 210 14.17 16.81 3.21
C ASN A 210 13.79 16.69 1.73
N ARG A 211 12.97 15.68 1.39
CA ARG A 211 12.37 15.60 0.06
C ARG A 211 11.01 16.29 0.10
N SER A 212 10.79 17.24 -0.80
CA SER A 212 9.52 17.94 -0.91
C SER A 212 8.50 17.07 -1.65
N ILE A 213 8.01 16.04 -0.98
CA ILE A 213 6.86 15.28 -1.46
C ILE A 213 5.61 16.02 -0.99
N PRO A 214 4.70 16.40 -1.89
CA PRO A 214 3.50 17.13 -1.48
C PRO A 214 2.68 16.32 -0.47
N SER A 215 2.21 16.97 0.59
CA SER A 215 1.42 16.34 1.66
C SER A 215 0.09 15.73 1.23
N PHE A 216 -0.32 15.94 -0.01
CA PHE A 216 -1.55 15.34 -0.53
C PHE A 216 -1.35 13.90 -1.03
N VAL A 217 -0.12 13.43 -1.15
CA VAL A 217 0.17 12.02 -1.36
C VAL A 217 -0.30 11.26 -0.13
N ARG A 218 -1.19 10.27 -0.32
CA ARG A 218 -1.70 9.41 0.77
C ARG A 218 -1.13 8.00 0.78
N HIS A 219 -0.64 7.55 -0.38
CA HIS A 219 0.00 6.25 -0.53
C HIS A 219 1.24 6.45 -1.38
N ALA A 220 2.29 5.73 -1.03
CA ALA A 220 3.52 5.70 -1.78
C ALA A 220 3.97 4.25 -1.83
N THR A 221 4.26 3.79 -3.04
CA THR A 221 4.98 2.54 -3.25
C THR A 221 6.23 2.88 -4.01
N ASP A 222 7.34 2.28 -3.64
CA ASP A 222 8.51 2.37 -4.49
C ASP A 222 8.37 1.37 -5.64
N LEU A 223 8.66 1.82 -6.87
CA LEU A 223 8.61 1.01 -8.09
C LEU A 223 9.98 0.96 -8.80
N GLY A 224 11.01 1.58 -8.21
CA GLY A 224 12.28 1.85 -8.86
C GLY A 224 13.38 0.82 -8.62
N GLU A 225 14.33 0.78 -9.56
CA GLU A 225 15.74 0.48 -9.27
C GLU A 225 16.38 1.69 -8.54
N GLU A 226 17.61 1.54 -8.03
CA GLU A 226 18.32 2.57 -7.25
C GLU A 226 18.10 3.99 -7.80
N GLY A 227 17.52 4.88 -6.99
CA GLY A 227 17.40 6.32 -7.25
C GLY A 227 16.03 6.83 -7.67
N THR A 228 15.07 6.00 -8.08
CA THR A 228 13.73 6.48 -8.44
C THR A 228 12.72 6.13 -7.35
N ILE A 229 12.20 7.14 -6.65
CA ILE A 229 10.93 6.98 -5.94
C ILE A 229 9.85 7.17 -6.99
N ARG A 230 8.76 6.40 -6.94
CA ARG A 230 7.62 6.54 -7.85
C ARG A 230 6.34 6.58 -7.04
N ILE A 231 6.11 7.73 -6.41
CA ILE A 231 5.04 7.89 -5.42
C ILE A 231 3.67 7.97 -6.08
N LEU A 232 2.87 6.92 -5.93
CA LEU A 232 1.47 6.83 -6.33
C LEU A 232 0.51 7.46 -5.30
N GLY A 233 0.49 8.79 -5.25
CA GLY A 233 -0.47 9.53 -4.44
C GLY A 233 -1.85 9.61 -5.12
N HIS A 234 -2.94 9.54 -4.33
CA HIS A 234 -4.30 9.80 -4.79
C HIS A 234 -4.83 11.12 -4.21
N LEU A 235 -5.54 11.89 -5.04
CA LEU A 235 -6.16 13.17 -4.72
C LEU A 235 -7.67 13.13 -4.89
N GLY A 236 -8.38 12.75 -3.83
CA GLY A 236 -9.84 12.85 -3.82
C GLY A 236 -10.51 11.88 -4.78
N LYS A 237 -10.76 12.29 -6.03
CA LYS A 237 -11.53 11.53 -7.03
C LYS A 237 -10.79 11.12 -8.30
N THR A 238 -9.50 11.43 -8.45
CA THR A 238 -8.80 11.09 -9.70
C THR A 238 -7.29 11.11 -9.53
N THR A 239 -6.68 10.16 -10.24
CA THR A 239 -5.27 10.10 -10.64
C THR A 239 -4.27 9.52 -9.64
N ALA A 240 -3.60 8.46 -10.10
CA ALA A 240 -2.27 8.03 -9.69
C ALA A 240 -1.22 9.11 -10.04
N LEU A 241 -0.43 9.57 -9.08
CA LEU A 241 0.70 10.46 -9.37
C LEU A 241 2.00 9.65 -9.51
N LEU A 242 2.98 10.20 -10.22
CA LEU A 242 4.34 9.69 -10.23
C LEU A 242 5.25 10.81 -9.79
N PHE A 243 5.93 10.70 -8.67
CA PHE A 243 6.97 11.66 -8.30
C PHE A 243 8.33 11.01 -8.36
N ASP A 244 9.22 11.54 -9.20
CA ASP A 244 10.63 11.15 -9.32
C ASP A 244 11.57 12.35 -9.01
N GLU A 245 12.87 12.22 -9.33
CA GLU A 245 13.83 13.31 -9.12
C GLU A 245 13.67 14.48 -10.10
N ALA A 246 13.01 14.27 -11.24
CA ALA A 246 12.75 15.28 -12.25
C ALA A 246 11.45 16.06 -11.97
N GLY A 247 10.55 15.53 -11.15
CA GLY A 247 9.33 16.20 -10.72
C GLY A 247 8.15 15.25 -10.51
N GLY A 248 6.94 15.79 -10.66
CA GLY A 248 5.70 15.01 -10.64
C GLY A 248 5.11 14.84 -12.04
N SER A 249 4.50 13.70 -12.31
CA SER A 249 3.68 13.43 -13.47
C SER A 249 2.30 12.93 -13.03
N GLN A 250 1.27 13.35 -13.77
CA GLN A 250 -0.09 12.88 -13.62
C GLN A 250 -0.29 11.60 -14.47
N ILE A 251 -0.75 10.50 -13.88
CA ILE A 251 -0.96 9.24 -14.60
C ILE A 251 -2.45 9.00 -14.86
N SER A 252 -2.83 8.95 -16.14
CA SER A 252 -4.16 8.47 -16.53
C SER A 252 -4.13 6.95 -16.70
N ILE A 253 -5.06 6.24 -16.05
CA ILE A 253 -5.21 4.78 -16.19
C ILE A 253 -6.22 4.51 -17.29
N THR A 254 -5.74 4.23 -18.50
CA THR A 254 -6.54 4.10 -19.71
C THR A 254 -6.86 2.65 -20.08
N ASP A 255 -7.77 2.49 -21.04
CA ASP A 255 -8.21 1.19 -21.53
C ASP A 255 -7.05 0.30 -22.01
N GLY A 256 -7.08 -0.94 -21.54
CA GLY A 256 -6.32 -2.05 -22.09
C GLY A 256 -7.01 -2.69 -23.29
N LEU A 257 -6.48 -3.81 -23.76
CA LEU A 257 -7.04 -4.53 -24.90
C LEU A 257 -8.47 -5.04 -24.66
N SER A 258 -8.78 -5.42 -23.42
CA SER A 258 -10.04 -6.08 -23.05
C SER A 258 -10.62 -5.60 -21.73
N VAL A 259 -10.01 -4.59 -21.12
CA VAL A 259 -10.35 -4.12 -19.76
C VAL A 259 -10.36 -2.60 -19.79
N TYR A 260 -11.47 -2.03 -19.33
CA TYR A 260 -11.62 -0.58 -19.23
C TYR A 260 -10.68 -0.01 -18.16
N GLY A 261 -10.18 1.19 -18.42
CA GLY A 261 -9.44 2.03 -17.49
C GLY A 261 -10.25 2.38 -16.23
N ILE A 262 -9.67 3.24 -15.40
CA ILE A 262 -10.35 3.78 -14.21
C ILE A 262 -10.15 5.28 -14.14
N ASP A 263 -11.19 5.99 -13.70
CA ASP A 263 -11.11 7.42 -13.42
C ASP A 263 -10.60 7.66 -11.99
N GLU A 264 -11.11 6.89 -11.02
CA GLU A 264 -10.86 7.07 -9.59
C GLU A 264 -10.34 5.78 -8.92
N ALA A 265 -9.34 5.91 -8.05
CA ALA A 265 -8.77 4.80 -7.28
C ALA A 265 -8.94 5.01 -5.77
N ILE A 266 -9.52 4.03 -5.06
CA ILE A 266 -9.65 4.05 -3.59
C ILE A 266 -8.30 3.76 -2.91
N ALA A 267 -7.61 2.76 -3.43
CA ALA A 267 -6.35 2.26 -2.89
C ALA A 267 -5.39 1.96 -4.03
N ILE A 268 -4.10 2.16 -3.78
CA ILE A 268 -3.04 1.85 -4.74
C ILE A 268 -1.91 1.14 -3.99
N ALA A 269 -1.40 0.07 -4.58
CA ALA A 269 -0.21 -0.62 -4.10
C ALA A 269 0.63 -1.08 -5.27
N GLY A 270 1.94 -1.17 -5.07
CA GLY A 270 2.86 -1.69 -6.08
C GLY A 270 3.89 -2.60 -5.47
N THR A 271 4.49 -3.42 -6.32
CA THR A 271 5.63 -4.26 -5.98
C THR A 271 6.51 -4.44 -7.21
N ASN A 272 7.81 -4.53 -7.00
CA ASN A 272 8.80 -4.90 -8.02
C ASN A 272 9.05 -6.41 -8.08
N LEU A 273 8.41 -7.20 -7.21
CA LEU A 273 8.50 -8.65 -7.22
C LEU A 273 7.70 -9.22 -8.40
N SER A 274 8.20 -10.30 -8.97
CA SER A 274 7.51 -10.98 -10.07
C SER A 274 6.17 -11.59 -9.58
N PHE A 275 5.13 -11.43 -10.39
CA PHE A 275 3.82 -12.09 -10.22
C PHE A 275 3.44 -12.96 -11.44
N GLY A 276 4.45 -13.47 -12.16
CA GLY A 276 4.27 -14.27 -13.37
C GLY A 276 4.55 -13.51 -14.67
N SER A 277 4.25 -14.12 -15.82
CA SER A 277 4.80 -13.70 -17.13
C SER A 277 4.59 -12.22 -17.47
N VAL A 278 3.35 -11.73 -17.42
CA VAL A 278 3.02 -10.34 -17.78
C VAL A 278 3.49 -9.36 -16.69
N TYR A 279 3.75 -9.86 -15.48
CA TYR A 279 4.16 -9.09 -14.31
C TYR A 279 5.58 -9.52 -13.86
N SER A 280 6.48 -9.76 -14.82
CA SER A 280 7.83 -10.25 -14.54
C SER A 280 8.64 -9.24 -13.73
N ASP A 281 8.40 -7.96 -13.99
CA ASP A 281 9.18 -6.83 -13.46
C ASP A 281 8.43 -6.11 -12.33
N GLY A 282 7.32 -6.69 -11.85
CA GLY A 282 6.43 -6.08 -10.89
C GLY A 282 5.00 -5.89 -11.36
N LEU A 283 4.21 -5.40 -10.43
CA LEU A 283 2.77 -5.26 -10.51
C LEU A 283 2.33 -4.01 -9.75
N ILE A 284 1.49 -3.20 -10.37
CA ILE A 284 0.74 -2.14 -9.72
C ILE A 284 -0.72 -2.54 -9.70
N ILE A 285 -1.36 -2.35 -8.55
CA ILE A 285 -2.78 -2.59 -8.36
C ILE A 285 -3.45 -1.30 -7.93
N LEU A 286 -4.59 -1.00 -8.56
CA LEU A 286 -5.48 0.07 -8.17
C LEU A 286 -6.87 -0.51 -7.89
N SER A 287 -7.47 -0.15 -6.75
CA SER A 287 -8.88 -0.46 -6.47
C SER A 287 -9.76 0.60 -7.12
N ASP A 288 -10.60 0.20 -8.05
CA ASP A 288 -11.54 1.08 -8.75
C ASP A 288 -12.62 1.57 -7.75
N ALA A 289 -12.87 2.89 -7.74
CA ALA A 289 -13.83 3.50 -6.83
C ALA A 289 -15.29 3.37 -7.29
N GLU A 290 -15.50 3.25 -8.60
CA GLU A 290 -16.84 3.17 -9.19
C GLU A 290 -17.31 1.72 -9.33
N ASN A 291 -16.37 0.80 -9.53
CA ASN A 291 -16.64 -0.61 -9.71
C ASN A 291 -15.87 -1.41 -8.67
N SER A 292 -16.51 -2.36 -7.98
CA SER A 292 -15.81 -3.27 -7.05
C SER A 292 -14.88 -4.22 -7.83
N ARG A 293 -13.71 -3.74 -8.23
CA ARG A 293 -12.67 -4.47 -8.93
C ARG A 293 -11.29 -3.90 -8.61
N LEU A 294 -10.28 -4.73 -8.76
CA LEU A 294 -8.89 -4.30 -8.88
C LEU A 294 -8.54 -4.22 -10.36
N VAL A 295 -7.87 -3.16 -10.77
CA VAL A 295 -7.19 -3.10 -12.07
C VAL A 295 -5.69 -3.25 -11.86
N THR A 296 -5.05 -4.01 -12.73
CA THR A 296 -3.61 -4.27 -12.67
C THR A 296 -2.89 -3.57 -13.81
N VAL A 297 -1.70 -3.06 -13.53
CA VAL A 297 -0.78 -2.50 -14.53
C VAL A 297 0.56 -3.20 -14.37
N SER A 298 1.10 -3.74 -15.46
CA SER A 298 2.46 -4.28 -15.47
C SER A 298 3.48 -3.13 -15.47
N THR A 299 4.45 -3.21 -14.57
CA THR A 299 5.57 -2.25 -14.48
C THR A 299 6.47 -2.29 -15.71
N GLY A 300 6.58 -3.44 -16.37
CA GLY A 300 7.33 -3.59 -17.62
C GLY A 300 6.82 -2.69 -18.74
N TYR A 301 5.50 -2.47 -18.82
CA TYR A 301 4.93 -1.54 -19.80
C TYR A 301 5.25 -0.08 -19.51
N ILE A 302 5.37 0.28 -18.23
CA ILE A 302 5.70 1.64 -17.80
C ILE A 302 7.13 1.97 -18.21
N ASN A 303 8.08 1.06 -17.94
CA ASN A 303 9.50 1.28 -18.21
C ASN A 303 9.83 1.29 -19.71
N SER A 304 8.98 0.68 -20.55
CA SER A 304 9.15 0.68 -22.00
C SER A 304 8.77 1.99 -22.69
N LEU A 305 8.01 2.87 -22.01
CA LEU A 305 7.59 4.17 -22.56
C LEU A 305 8.66 5.26 -22.39
N ASP A 306 9.68 4.99 -21.56
CA ASP A 306 10.81 5.90 -21.32
C ASP A 306 11.99 5.65 -22.30
N GLN A 307 11.85 4.73 -23.28
CA GLN A 307 12.84 4.42 -24.33
C GLN A 307 12.37 4.85 -25.72
#